data_AF-A0A934AAA6-F1
#
_entry.id   AF-A0A934AAA6-F1
#
_cell.length_a   1.000
_cell.length_b   1.000
_cell.length_c   1.000
_cell.angle_alpha   90.00
_cell.angle_beta   90.00
_cell.angle_gamma   90.00
#
_symmetry.space_group_name_H-M   'P 1'
#
loop_
_entity.id
_entity.type
_entity.pdbx_description
1 polymer ?
#
loop_
_entity_poly.entity_id
_entity_poly.type
_entity_poly.pdbx_seq_one_letter_code
_entity_poly.pdbx_strand_id
1 'polypeptide(L)'
;MKIIQHIVNRWLIRESSLPKVESLAENNEVITTVVSNIGLISFSIILIVLEIASMWDRFISRTDFYPVPFLFWSKYLAYPQFLELITACILLFALIGAMLYRSRLGHLCSFLALALYQSMILSFGGSVHQTYPFLYATFLFLFLPDLSHTSLSNTENRKKTILLFIGAQAFLLLFYTMSGVEKIIEAVFQTMRGEISILHPTGMSMLLSDWSIFTLKEPMFIHYILNFPLIGWLGMIAVVYLETFAITILFKPELQKIWGACLLLFHVSTIYSMNVAFFPFLLLINALLLSSPFTLSSKSNKLLLTRLPLIGKIFRLLHIL
;
A
#
# COMPACT_ATOMS: atom_id res chain seq x y z
N MET A 1 -11.67 20.14 -19.15
CA MET A 1 -11.14 18.96 -19.89
C MET A 1 -9.78 19.21 -20.57
N LYS A 2 -9.60 20.25 -21.40
CA LYS A 2 -8.33 20.54 -22.11
C LYS A 2 -7.09 20.71 -21.20
N ILE A 3 -7.25 21.35 -20.03
CA ILE A 3 -6.15 21.55 -19.06
C ILE A 3 -5.68 20.22 -18.47
N ILE A 4 -6.60 19.37 -18.03
CA ILE A 4 -6.29 18.03 -17.49
C ILE A 4 -5.60 17.18 -18.55
N GLN A 5 -6.12 17.17 -19.79
CA GLN A 5 -5.50 16.43 -20.89
C GLN A 5 -4.09 16.96 -21.24
N HIS A 6 -3.88 18.27 -21.18
CA HIS A 6 -2.55 18.86 -21.34
C HIS A 6 -1.59 18.44 -20.22
N ILE A 7 -2.06 18.42 -18.96
CA ILE A 7 -1.26 17.97 -17.81
C ILE A 7 -0.90 16.49 -17.98
N VAL A 8 -1.87 15.62 -18.27
CA VAL A 8 -1.64 14.18 -18.48
C VAL A 8 -0.65 13.93 -19.62
N ASN A 9 -0.86 14.55 -20.79
CA ASN A 9 0.01 14.34 -21.95
C ASN A 9 1.44 14.86 -21.70
N ARG A 10 1.57 16.04 -21.07
CA ARG A 10 2.87 16.68 -20.88
C ARG A 10 3.66 16.08 -19.72
N TRP A 11 2.98 15.71 -18.62
CA TRP A 11 3.64 15.29 -17.40
C TRP A 11 3.69 13.77 -17.23
N LEU A 12 2.65 13.05 -17.63
CA LEU A 12 2.62 11.60 -17.46
C LEU A 12 3.17 10.92 -18.70
N ILE A 13 2.68 11.25 -19.90
CA ILE A 13 3.05 10.51 -21.11
C ILE A 13 4.45 10.87 -21.61
N ARG A 14 4.77 12.17 -21.73
CA ARG A 14 6.06 12.60 -22.29
C ARG A 14 7.26 12.30 -21.38
N GLU A 15 7.06 12.28 -20.07
CA GLU A 15 8.11 11.94 -19.10
C GLU A 15 8.09 10.46 -18.68
N SER A 16 7.10 9.66 -19.14
CA SER A 16 7.03 8.24 -18.82
C SER A 16 8.22 7.50 -19.42
N SER A 17 8.95 6.80 -18.56
CA SER A 17 9.95 5.81 -18.92
C SER A 17 9.41 4.38 -18.87
N LEU A 18 8.11 4.21 -18.59
CA LEU A 18 7.48 2.89 -18.54
C LEU A 18 7.53 2.22 -19.92
N PRO A 19 8.15 1.03 -20.04
CA PRO A 19 8.16 0.29 -21.30
C PRO A 19 6.74 -0.06 -21.76
N LYS A 20 6.56 -0.22 -23.07
CA LYS A 20 5.28 -0.67 -23.63
C LYS A 20 4.92 -2.04 -23.07
N VAL A 21 3.64 -2.26 -22.76
CA VAL A 21 3.15 -3.52 -22.18
C VAL A 21 3.48 -4.70 -23.09
N GLU A 22 3.44 -4.53 -24.41
CA GLU A 22 3.86 -5.52 -25.40
C GLU A 22 5.29 -6.01 -25.14
N SER A 23 6.25 -5.08 -24.99
CA SER A 23 7.65 -5.41 -24.75
C SER A 23 7.89 -6.09 -23.41
N LEU A 24 7.14 -5.70 -22.38
CA LEU A 24 7.18 -6.35 -21.07
C LEU A 24 6.59 -7.77 -21.14
N ALA A 25 5.50 -7.92 -21.90
CA ALA A 25 4.81 -9.18 -22.11
C ALA A 25 5.63 -10.17 -22.93
N GLU A 26 6.64 -9.74 -23.70
CA GLU A 26 7.55 -10.65 -24.40
C GLU A 26 8.70 -11.13 -23.50
N ASN A 27 9.03 -10.38 -22.43
CA ASN A 27 10.11 -10.73 -21.51
C ASN A 27 9.68 -11.80 -20.49
N ASN A 28 10.31 -12.97 -20.53
CA ASN A 28 9.99 -14.09 -19.64
C ASN A 28 10.39 -13.81 -18.19
N GLU A 29 11.51 -13.13 -17.95
CA GLU A 29 11.97 -12.80 -16.60
C GLU A 29 10.95 -11.89 -15.90
N VAL A 30 10.47 -10.87 -16.60
CA VAL A 30 9.43 -9.95 -16.09
C VAL A 30 8.19 -10.71 -15.67
N ILE A 31 7.70 -11.62 -16.52
CA ILE A 31 6.50 -12.42 -16.23
C ILE A 31 6.71 -13.35 -15.04
N THR A 32 7.85 -14.04 -14.97
CA THR A 32 8.19 -14.91 -13.84
C THR A 32 8.23 -14.13 -12.54
N THR A 33 8.84 -12.94 -12.52
CA THR A 33 8.88 -12.08 -11.34
C THR A 33 7.50 -11.58 -10.94
N VAL A 34 6.67 -11.13 -11.91
CA VAL A 34 5.26 -10.73 -11.63
C VAL A 34 4.48 -11.88 -10.99
N VAL A 35 4.55 -13.09 -11.57
CA VAL A 35 3.84 -14.27 -11.04
C VAL A 35 4.34 -14.64 -9.65
N SER A 36 5.65 -14.59 -9.40
CA SER A 36 6.23 -14.83 -8.08
C SER A 36 5.76 -13.79 -7.05
N ASN A 37 5.70 -12.51 -7.43
CA ASN A 37 5.19 -11.45 -6.54
C ASN A 37 3.70 -11.61 -6.24
N ILE A 38 2.88 -12.06 -7.20
CA ILE A 38 1.47 -12.42 -6.95
C ILE A 38 1.39 -13.56 -5.93
N GLY A 39 2.23 -14.59 -6.08
CA GLY A 39 2.33 -15.68 -5.10
C GLY A 39 2.72 -15.19 -3.70
N LEU A 40 3.69 -14.28 -3.61
CA LEU A 40 4.10 -13.65 -2.34
C LEU A 40 2.95 -12.86 -1.70
N ILE A 41 2.17 -12.13 -2.50
CA ILE A 41 0.97 -11.41 -2.01
C ILE A 41 -0.07 -12.40 -1.48
N SER A 42 -0.39 -13.45 -2.24
CA SER A 42 -1.33 -14.49 -1.81
C SER A 42 -0.88 -15.19 -0.52
N PHE A 43 0.42 -15.48 -0.38
CA PHE A 43 0.98 -16.06 0.84
C PHE A 43 0.92 -15.08 2.03
N SER A 44 1.18 -13.80 1.80
CA SER A 44 1.14 -12.75 2.84
C SER A 44 -0.24 -12.61 3.48
N ILE A 45 -1.32 -12.99 2.78
CA ILE A 45 -2.68 -12.99 3.33
C ILE A 45 -2.81 -13.97 4.49
N ILE A 46 -2.09 -15.10 4.47
CA ILE A 46 -2.07 -16.02 5.62
C ILE A 46 -1.55 -15.30 6.85
N LEU A 47 -0.44 -14.56 6.71
CA LEU A 47 0.16 -13.83 7.84
C LEU A 47 -0.80 -12.76 8.40
N ILE A 48 -1.49 -12.04 7.52
CA ILE A 48 -2.52 -11.05 7.91
C ILE A 48 -3.66 -11.74 8.67
N VAL A 49 -4.14 -12.88 8.16
CA VAL A 49 -5.26 -13.61 8.77
C VAL A 49 -4.86 -14.25 10.10
N LEU A 50 -3.61 -14.69 10.26
CA LEU A 50 -3.12 -15.22 11.54
C LEU A 50 -3.14 -14.17 12.66
N GLU A 51 -3.15 -12.87 12.33
CA GLU A 51 -3.38 -11.80 13.31
C GLU A 51 -4.75 -11.94 14.00
N ILE A 52 -5.77 -12.51 13.33
CA ILE A 52 -7.08 -12.81 13.93
C ILE A 52 -6.93 -13.72 15.15
N ALA A 53 -6.07 -14.74 15.07
CA ALA A 53 -5.85 -15.66 16.17
C ALA A 53 -5.31 -14.93 17.40
N SER A 54 -4.46 -13.92 17.22
CA SER A 54 -3.96 -13.07 18.31
C SER A 54 -5.01 -12.10 18.89
N MET A 55 -6.13 -11.92 18.18
CA MET A 55 -7.24 -11.06 18.57
C MET A 55 -8.45 -11.85 19.09
N TRP A 56 -8.36 -13.17 19.16
CA TRP A 56 -9.49 -14.05 19.46
C TRP A 56 -10.23 -13.70 20.75
N ASP A 57 -9.50 -13.52 21.85
CA ASP A 57 -10.07 -13.15 23.15
C ASP A 57 -10.81 -11.81 23.10
N ARG A 58 -10.34 -10.88 22.26
CA ARG A 58 -11.00 -9.58 22.03
C ARG A 58 -12.30 -9.73 21.26
N PHE A 59 -12.44 -10.70 20.36
CA PHE A 59 -13.70 -10.91 19.65
C PHE A 59 -14.72 -11.64 20.51
N ILE A 60 -14.34 -12.70 21.22
CA ILE A 60 -15.28 -13.45 22.07
C ILE A 60 -15.89 -12.58 23.17
N SER A 61 -15.11 -11.67 23.75
CA SER A 61 -15.57 -10.79 24.83
C SER A 61 -16.49 -9.66 24.38
N ARG A 62 -16.62 -9.41 23.07
CA ARG A 62 -17.45 -8.33 22.53
C ARG A 62 -18.88 -8.76 22.28
N THR A 63 -19.81 -7.85 22.55
CA THR A 63 -21.26 -8.04 22.37
C THR A 63 -21.86 -7.11 21.32
N ASP A 64 -21.09 -6.14 20.83
CA ASP A 64 -21.48 -5.08 19.91
C ASP A 64 -21.25 -5.45 18.44
N PHE A 65 -21.76 -6.61 18.03
CA PHE A 65 -21.65 -7.11 16.66
C PHE A 65 -22.84 -6.67 15.81
N TYR A 66 -22.57 -5.94 14.72
CA TYR A 66 -23.54 -5.47 13.74
C TYR A 66 -23.20 -6.03 12.35
N PRO A 67 -23.91 -7.05 11.85
CA PRO A 67 -23.55 -7.70 10.60
C PRO A 67 -23.62 -6.73 9.42
N VAL A 68 -22.50 -6.58 8.72
CA VAL A 68 -22.43 -5.90 7.41
C VAL A 68 -22.95 -6.83 6.30
N PRO A 69 -23.26 -6.34 5.08
CA PRO A 69 -23.90 -7.13 4.03
C PRO A 69 -23.21 -8.46 3.68
N PHE A 70 -21.87 -8.56 3.76
CA PHE A 70 -21.14 -9.81 3.52
C PHE A 70 -21.32 -10.88 4.62
N LEU A 71 -21.85 -10.49 5.78
CA LEU A 71 -22.06 -11.33 6.96
C LEU A 71 -23.53 -11.39 7.38
N PHE A 72 -24.48 -11.07 6.49
CA PHE A 72 -25.92 -11.06 6.79
C PHE A 72 -26.46 -12.39 7.36
N TRP A 73 -25.77 -13.49 7.07
CA TRP A 73 -26.09 -14.84 7.51
C TRP A 73 -25.70 -15.13 8.96
N SER A 74 -24.89 -14.27 9.59
CA SER A 74 -24.46 -14.45 10.98
C SER A 74 -25.63 -14.49 11.95
N LYS A 75 -26.75 -13.83 11.61
CA LYS A 75 -27.99 -13.80 12.41
C LYS A 75 -28.65 -15.18 12.61
N TYR A 76 -28.24 -16.18 11.83
CA TYR A 76 -28.76 -17.54 11.91
C TYR A 76 -27.92 -18.47 12.81
N LEU A 77 -26.86 -17.97 13.42
CA LEU A 77 -25.96 -18.74 14.29
C LEU A 77 -25.85 -18.09 15.66
N ALA A 78 -25.57 -18.90 16.69
CA ALA A 78 -25.13 -18.35 17.96
C ALA A 78 -23.77 -17.65 17.77
N TYR A 79 -23.54 -16.57 18.50
CA TYR A 79 -22.35 -15.73 18.32
C TYR A 79 -21.01 -16.50 18.39
N PRO A 80 -20.76 -17.41 19.35
CA PRO A 80 -19.52 -18.20 19.36
C PRO A 80 -19.36 -19.09 18.13
N GLN A 81 -20.44 -19.75 17.69
CA GLN A 81 -20.44 -20.62 16.51
C GLN A 81 -20.17 -19.82 15.24
N PHE A 82 -20.72 -18.61 15.14
CA PHE A 82 -20.43 -17.70 14.04
C PHE A 82 -18.94 -17.34 13.99
N LEU A 83 -18.35 -16.93 15.12
CA LEU A 83 -16.93 -16.55 15.22
C LEU A 83 -15.99 -17.70 14.83
N GLU A 84 -16.28 -18.92 15.30
CA GLU A 84 -15.51 -20.11 14.94
C GLU A 84 -15.60 -20.39 13.44
N LEU A 85 -16.82 -20.40 12.88
CA LEU A 85 -17.06 -20.68 11.48
C LEU A 85 -16.42 -19.64 10.57
N ILE A 86 -16.61 -18.34 10.82
CA ILE A 86 -16.04 -17.27 9.98
C ILE A 86 -14.52 -17.31 10.00
N THR A 87 -13.90 -17.55 11.16
CA THR A 87 -12.45 -17.63 11.29
C THR A 87 -11.90 -18.83 10.55
N ALA A 88 -12.54 -20.00 10.67
CA ALA A 88 -12.19 -21.19 9.92
C ALA A 88 -12.30 -20.97 8.40
N CYS A 89 -13.38 -20.31 7.93
CA CYS A 89 -13.54 -19.97 6.52
C CYS A 89 -12.45 -19.01 6.01
N ILE A 90 -12.13 -17.96 6.76
CA ILE A 90 -11.08 -17.00 6.38
C ILE A 90 -9.72 -17.72 6.27
N LEU A 91 -9.36 -18.55 7.26
CA LEU A 91 -8.11 -19.32 7.24
C LEU A 91 -8.07 -20.30 6.07
N LEU A 92 -9.15 -21.05 5.85
CA LEU A 92 -9.25 -22.00 4.75
C LEU A 92 -9.08 -21.30 3.39
N PHE A 93 -9.76 -20.18 3.18
CA PHE A 93 -9.64 -19.42 1.94
C PHE A 93 -8.25 -18.79 1.77
N ALA A 94 -7.61 -18.32 2.84
CA ALA A 94 -6.24 -17.82 2.77
C ALA A 94 -5.25 -18.94 2.37
N LEU A 95 -5.40 -20.13 2.96
CA LEU A 95 -4.58 -21.31 2.63
C LEU A 95 -4.80 -21.76 1.18
N ILE A 96 -6.06 -21.93 0.74
CA ILE A 96 -6.37 -22.28 -0.65
C ILE A 96 -5.83 -21.22 -1.61
N GLY A 97 -5.99 -19.94 -1.27
CA GLY A 97 -5.49 -18.82 -2.07
C GLY A 97 -3.98 -18.85 -2.24
N ALA A 98 -3.23 -19.16 -1.18
CA ALA A 98 -1.78 -19.29 -1.23
C ALA A 98 -1.33 -20.55 -1.99
N MET A 99 -1.96 -21.71 -1.75
CA MET A 99 -1.58 -22.97 -2.42
C MET A 99 -1.91 -22.97 -3.91
N LEU A 100 -3.04 -22.37 -4.28
CA LEU A 100 -3.56 -22.32 -5.64
C LEU A 100 -3.40 -20.94 -6.27
N TYR A 101 -2.39 -20.15 -5.86
CA TYR A 101 -2.16 -18.77 -6.32
C TYR A 101 -1.98 -18.63 -7.84
N ARG A 102 -1.76 -19.74 -8.57
CA ARG A 102 -1.68 -19.74 -10.03
C ARG A 102 -3.02 -19.95 -10.73
N SER A 103 -4.10 -20.16 -9.98
CA SER A 103 -5.43 -20.44 -10.52
C SER A 103 -6.41 -19.32 -10.19
N ARG A 104 -7.44 -19.15 -11.02
CA ARG A 104 -8.56 -18.25 -10.73
C ARG A 104 -9.25 -18.55 -9.40
N LEU A 105 -9.37 -19.84 -9.04
CA LEU A 105 -9.94 -20.24 -7.76
C LEU A 105 -9.10 -19.72 -6.58
N GLY A 106 -7.77 -19.84 -6.67
CA GLY A 106 -6.88 -19.29 -5.64
C GLY A 106 -7.02 -17.78 -5.51
N HIS A 107 -7.10 -17.05 -6.63
CA HIS A 107 -7.34 -15.60 -6.60
C HIS A 107 -8.69 -15.23 -5.95
N LEU A 108 -9.76 -15.97 -6.28
CA LEU A 108 -11.05 -15.83 -5.64
C LEU A 108 -10.98 -16.07 -4.13
N CYS A 109 -10.34 -17.16 -3.70
CA CYS A 109 -10.17 -17.47 -2.29
C CYS A 109 -9.32 -16.41 -1.56
N SER A 110 -8.23 -15.92 -2.15
CA SER A 110 -7.44 -14.81 -1.59
C SER A 110 -8.28 -13.56 -1.35
N PHE A 111 -9.11 -13.18 -2.33
CA PHE A 111 -10.02 -12.05 -2.18
C PHE A 111 -11.09 -12.30 -1.11
N LEU A 112 -11.74 -13.47 -1.13
CA LEU A 112 -12.78 -13.83 -0.16
C LEU A 112 -12.24 -13.85 1.27
N ALA A 113 -11.01 -14.35 1.49
CA ALA A 113 -10.37 -14.32 2.81
C ALA A 113 -10.29 -12.88 3.36
N LEU A 114 -9.76 -11.94 2.56
CA LEU A 114 -9.64 -10.54 2.97
C LEU A 114 -10.99 -9.83 3.08
N ALA A 115 -11.93 -10.11 2.17
CA ALA A 115 -13.26 -9.51 2.19
C ALA A 115 -14.04 -9.94 3.43
N LEU A 116 -13.99 -11.21 3.80
CA LEU A 116 -14.60 -11.75 5.02
C LEU A 116 -13.91 -11.20 6.27
N TYR A 117 -12.56 -11.16 6.30
CA TYR A 117 -11.81 -10.54 7.39
C TYR A 117 -12.22 -9.09 7.60
N GLN A 118 -12.24 -8.28 6.53
CA GLN A 118 -12.63 -6.87 6.62
C GLN A 118 -14.08 -6.70 7.08
N SER A 119 -14.99 -7.53 6.55
CA SER A 119 -16.39 -7.51 6.93
C SER A 119 -16.58 -7.85 8.41
N MET A 120 -15.79 -8.79 8.93
CA MET A 120 -15.80 -9.17 10.34
C MET A 120 -15.37 -7.98 11.20
N ILE A 121 -14.24 -7.32 10.89
CA ILE A 121 -13.78 -6.18 11.69
C ILE A 121 -14.75 -4.99 11.61
N LEU A 122 -15.26 -4.68 10.42
CA LEU A 122 -16.26 -3.62 10.22
C LEU A 122 -17.53 -3.86 11.02
N SER A 123 -17.92 -5.13 11.20
CA SER A 123 -19.10 -5.49 11.99
C SER A 123 -18.95 -5.15 13.49
N PHE A 124 -17.73 -4.88 13.95
CA PHE A 124 -17.43 -4.41 15.31
C PHE A 124 -17.19 -2.90 15.38
N GLY A 125 -17.61 -2.13 14.36
CA GLY A 125 -17.38 -0.69 14.28
C GLY A 125 -15.91 -0.28 14.09
N GLY A 126 -15.02 -1.26 13.93
CA GLY A 126 -13.60 -1.02 13.67
C GLY A 126 -13.34 -0.81 12.19
N SER A 127 -12.28 -0.08 11.87
CA SER A 127 -11.73 -0.01 10.52
C SER A 127 -10.29 -0.50 10.53
N VAL A 128 -9.92 -1.32 9.56
CA VAL A 128 -8.55 -1.82 9.40
C VAL A 128 -7.97 -1.23 8.13
N HIS A 129 -7.54 0.04 8.25
CA HIS A 129 -6.94 0.77 7.15
C HIS A 129 -5.73 0.03 6.55
N GLN A 130 -5.02 -0.76 7.38
CA GLN A 130 -3.82 -1.48 6.99
C GLN A 130 -4.04 -2.58 5.92
N THR A 131 -5.25 -3.11 5.77
CA THR A 131 -5.54 -4.22 4.85
C THR A 131 -6.33 -3.82 3.61
N TYR A 132 -6.77 -2.56 3.47
CA TYR A 132 -7.46 -2.10 2.27
C TYR A 132 -6.62 -2.27 0.99
N PRO A 133 -5.33 -1.88 0.94
CA PRO A 133 -4.55 -2.07 -0.29
C PRO A 133 -4.46 -3.53 -0.75
N PHE A 134 -4.41 -4.49 0.17
CA PHE A 134 -4.49 -5.91 -0.15
C PHE A 134 -5.83 -6.29 -0.74
N LEU A 135 -6.93 -5.80 -0.17
CA LEU A 135 -8.27 -6.06 -0.67
C LEU A 135 -8.43 -5.57 -2.12
N TYR A 136 -7.95 -4.35 -2.42
CA TYR A 136 -8.00 -3.81 -3.78
C TYR A 136 -7.05 -4.54 -4.75
N ALA A 137 -5.84 -4.91 -4.31
CA ALA A 137 -4.92 -5.70 -5.13
C ALA A 137 -5.49 -7.08 -5.47
N THR A 138 -6.03 -7.79 -4.47
CA THR A 138 -6.64 -9.12 -4.68
C THR A 138 -7.95 -9.04 -5.47
N PHE A 139 -8.72 -7.96 -5.34
CA PHE A 139 -9.87 -7.69 -6.19
C PHE A 139 -9.47 -7.60 -7.67
N LEU A 140 -8.39 -6.88 -8.00
CA LEU A 140 -7.87 -6.86 -9.37
C LEU A 140 -7.41 -8.25 -9.83
N PHE A 141 -6.84 -9.04 -8.94
CA PHE A 141 -6.36 -10.38 -9.25
C PHE A 141 -7.48 -11.38 -9.55
N LEU A 142 -8.74 -11.11 -9.17
CA LEU A 142 -9.90 -11.87 -9.65
C LEU A 142 -9.98 -11.94 -11.18
N PHE A 143 -9.47 -10.91 -11.85
CA PHE A 143 -9.51 -10.80 -13.31
C PHE A 143 -8.29 -11.41 -13.99
N LEU A 144 -7.32 -11.93 -13.24
CA LEU A 144 -6.15 -12.60 -13.83
C LEU A 144 -6.57 -13.85 -14.62
N PRO A 145 -5.91 -14.15 -15.75
CA PRO A 145 -5.98 -15.48 -16.33
C PRO A 145 -5.32 -16.49 -15.37
N ASP A 146 -5.51 -17.79 -15.60
CA ASP A 146 -4.69 -18.78 -14.91
C ASP A 146 -3.21 -18.51 -15.23
N LEU A 147 -2.34 -18.62 -14.23
CA LEU A 147 -0.90 -18.36 -14.31
C LEU A 147 -0.10 -19.65 -14.56
N SER A 148 -0.75 -20.65 -15.14
CA SER A 148 -0.11 -21.88 -15.61
C SER A 148 0.76 -21.59 -16.83
N HIS A 149 1.79 -22.43 -17.06
CA HIS A 149 2.68 -22.28 -18.22
C HIS A 149 1.92 -22.31 -19.55
N THR A 150 0.88 -23.13 -19.67
CA THR A 150 0.04 -23.20 -20.88
C THR A 150 -0.74 -21.91 -21.11
N SER A 151 -1.37 -21.35 -20.07
CA SER A 151 -2.13 -20.09 -20.18
C SER A 151 -1.21 -18.90 -20.49
N LEU A 152 -0.02 -18.85 -19.86
CA LEU A 152 0.96 -17.79 -20.06
C LEU A 152 1.75 -17.92 -21.38
N SER A 153 1.56 -18.99 -22.15
CA SER A 153 2.07 -19.05 -23.54
C SER A 153 1.35 -18.07 -24.46
N ASN A 154 0.12 -17.66 -24.11
CA ASN A 154 -0.65 -16.67 -24.85
C ASN A 154 -0.21 -15.24 -24.47
N THR A 155 0.29 -14.50 -25.45
CA THR A 155 0.73 -13.12 -25.31
C THR A 155 -0.34 -12.18 -24.73
N GLU A 156 -1.61 -12.35 -25.07
CA GLU A 156 -2.69 -11.50 -24.53
C GLU A 156 -2.92 -11.76 -23.02
N ASN A 157 -2.79 -13.01 -22.58
CA ASN A 157 -2.83 -13.34 -21.16
C ASN A 157 -1.65 -12.71 -20.42
N ARG A 158 -0.44 -12.73 -21.00
CA ARG A 158 0.75 -12.08 -20.43
C ARG A 158 0.55 -10.57 -20.28
N LYS A 159 0.04 -9.89 -21.31
CA LYS A 159 -0.30 -8.46 -21.26
C LYS A 159 -1.32 -8.17 -20.17
N LYS A 160 -2.39 -8.97 -20.08
CA LYS A 160 -3.42 -8.83 -19.05
C LYS A 160 -2.84 -8.97 -17.64
N THR A 161 -1.97 -9.96 -17.43
CA THR A 161 -1.30 -10.16 -16.14
C THR A 161 -0.44 -8.95 -15.75
N ILE A 162 0.35 -8.42 -16.68
CA ILE A 162 1.16 -7.21 -16.44
C ILE A 162 0.27 -6.01 -16.13
N LEU A 163 -0.80 -5.79 -16.88
CA LEU A 163 -1.72 -4.67 -16.67
C LEU A 163 -2.40 -4.73 -15.30
N LEU A 164 -2.86 -5.91 -14.88
CA LEU A 164 -3.48 -6.07 -13.56
C LEU A 164 -2.47 -5.90 -12.42
N PHE A 165 -1.22 -6.34 -12.62
CA PHE A 165 -0.14 -6.10 -11.66
C PHE A 165 0.22 -4.61 -11.55
N ILE A 166 0.35 -3.91 -12.67
CA ILE A 166 0.54 -2.44 -12.70
C ILE A 166 -0.68 -1.74 -12.08
N GLY A 167 -1.88 -2.24 -12.29
CA GLY A 167 -3.10 -1.76 -11.63
C GLY A 167 -3.01 -1.87 -10.11
N ALA A 168 -2.50 -2.99 -9.58
CA ALA A 168 -2.28 -3.15 -8.15
C ALA A 168 -1.22 -2.17 -7.62
N GLN A 169 -0.12 -1.95 -8.34
CA GLN A 169 0.85 -0.90 -8.01
C GLN A 169 0.19 0.49 -7.98
N ALA A 170 -0.66 0.78 -8.97
CA ALA A 170 -1.36 2.06 -9.07
C ALA A 170 -2.28 2.30 -7.87
N PHE A 171 -3.06 1.29 -7.45
CA PHE A 171 -3.89 1.40 -6.24
C PHE A 171 -3.05 1.64 -4.98
N LEU A 172 -1.97 0.89 -4.78
CA LEU A 172 -1.08 1.10 -3.63
C LEU A 172 -0.55 2.54 -3.61
N LEU A 173 -0.02 3.03 -4.73
CA LEU A 173 0.53 4.38 -4.83
C LEU A 173 -0.57 5.46 -4.73
N LEU A 174 -1.80 5.17 -5.14
CA LEU A 174 -2.94 6.05 -4.98
C LEU A 174 -3.31 6.20 -3.50
N PHE A 175 -3.32 5.12 -2.71
CA PHE A 175 -3.55 5.20 -1.25
C PHE A 175 -2.55 6.14 -0.57
N TYR A 176 -1.26 6.01 -0.89
CA TYR A 176 -0.25 6.95 -0.38
C TYR A 176 -0.48 8.38 -0.89
N THR A 177 -0.83 8.55 -2.16
CA THR A 177 -1.12 9.88 -2.71
C THR A 177 -2.28 10.56 -1.99
N MET A 178 -3.37 9.84 -1.74
CA MET A 178 -4.51 10.36 -0.98
C MET A 178 -4.11 10.73 0.44
N SER A 179 -3.36 9.87 1.14
CA SER A 179 -2.81 10.11 2.47
C SER A 179 -1.95 11.37 2.54
N GLY A 180 -1.08 11.60 1.55
CA GLY A 180 -0.24 12.80 1.49
C GLY A 180 -1.02 14.07 1.15
N VAL A 181 -2.00 13.99 0.24
CA VAL A 181 -2.87 15.12 -0.12
C VAL A 181 -3.73 15.55 1.06
N GLU A 182 -4.32 14.60 1.79
CA GLU A 182 -5.10 14.88 3.01
C GLU A 182 -4.26 15.62 4.05
N LYS A 183 -3.02 15.17 4.29
CA LYS A 183 -2.08 15.86 5.19
C LYS A 183 -1.82 17.32 4.78
N ILE A 184 -1.68 17.59 3.49
CA ILE A 184 -1.49 18.97 3.00
C ILE A 184 -2.76 19.80 3.25
N ILE A 185 -3.94 19.25 2.94
CA ILE A 185 -5.22 19.93 3.13
C ILE A 185 -5.44 20.27 4.62
N GLU A 186 -5.24 19.30 5.49
CA GLU A 186 -5.36 19.49 6.94
C GLU A 186 -4.35 20.51 7.46
N ALA A 187 -3.10 20.48 6.96
CA ALA A 187 -2.10 21.46 7.37
C ALA A 187 -2.50 22.89 6.99
N VAL A 188 -3.10 23.09 5.81
CA VAL A 188 -3.61 24.39 5.37
C VAL A 188 -4.75 24.84 6.27
N PHE A 189 -5.73 23.97 6.56
CA PHE A 189 -6.86 24.33 7.42
C PHE A 189 -6.43 24.64 8.86
N GLN A 190 -5.54 23.86 9.44
CA GLN A 190 -4.94 24.15 10.76
C GLN A 190 -4.26 25.53 10.76
N THR A 191 -3.44 25.80 9.74
CA THR A 191 -2.74 27.08 9.62
C THR A 191 -3.74 28.25 9.49
N MET A 192 -4.83 28.09 8.73
CA MET A 192 -5.88 29.11 8.59
C MET A 192 -6.64 29.38 9.90
N ARG A 193 -6.72 28.39 10.80
CA ARG A 193 -7.31 28.54 12.13
C ARG A 193 -6.34 29.11 13.17
N GLY A 194 -5.09 29.38 12.79
CA GLY A 194 -4.04 29.79 13.73
C GLY A 194 -3.50 28.65 14.60
N GLU A 195 -3.76 27.40 14.20
CA GLU A 195 -3.26 26.20 14.88
C GLU A 195 -1.87 25.82 14.35
N ILE A 196 -1.08 25.12 15.16
CA ILE A 196 0.22 24.60 14.73
C ILE A 196 0.00 23.38 13.84
N SER A 197 0.41 23.49 12.58
CA SER A 197 0.28 22.42 11.59
C SER A 197 1.56 21.61 11.42
N ILE A 198 1.47 20.50 10.68
CA ILE A 198 2.64 19.68 10.30
C ILE A 198 3.69 20.44 9.46
N LEU A 199 3.33 21.60 8.90
CA LEU A 199 4.26 22.47 8.18
C LEU A 199 5.12 23.33 9.11
N HIS A 200 4.73 23.47 10.38
CA HIS A 200 5.51 24.20 11.38
C HIS A 200 6.70 23.36 11.90
N PRO A 201 7.87 23.95 12.19
CA PRO A 201 9.06 23.22 12.68
C PRO A 201 8.87 22.40 13.96
N THR A 202 7.83 22.71 14.76
CA THR A 202 7.47 21.96 15.97
C THR A 202 6.24 21.07 15.80
N GLY A 203 5.61 21.05 14.62
CA GLY A 203 4.35 20.35 14.38
C GLY A 203 4.44 18.84 14.62
N MET A 204 5.55 18.21 14.19
CA MET A 204 5.78 16.78 14.46
C MET A 204 5.96 16.51 15.96
N SER A 205 6.70 17.36 16.67
CA SER A 205 6.90 17.24 18.12
C SER A 205 5.57 17.31 18.87
N MET A 206 4.70 18.26 18.50
CA MET A 206 3.36 18.39 19.09
C MET A 206 2.47 17.18 18.79
N LEU A 207 2.44 16.73 17.53
CA LEU A 207 1.70 15.53 17.14
C LEU A 207 2.11 14.30 17.97
N LEU A 208 3.42 14.10 18.17
CA LEU A 208 3.92 12.98 18.97
C LEU A 208 3.59 13.13 20.46
N SER A 209 3.68 14.35 21.01
CA SER A 209 3.26 14.63 22.39
C SER A 209 1.79 14.28 22.59
N ASP A 210 0.92 14.79 21.73
CA ASP A 210 -0.53 14.53 21.80
C ASP A 210 -0.84 13.03 21.66
N TRP A 211 -0.16 12.36 20.72
CA TRP A 211 -0.31 10.92 20.52
C TRP A 211 0.16 10.09 21.73
N SER A 212 1.25 10.49 22.39
CA SER A 212 1.75 9.80 23.58
C SER A 212 0.80 9.93 24.77
N ILE A 213 0.19 11.11 24.94
CA ILE A 213 -0.83 11.35 25.97
C ILE A 213 -2.07 10.49 25.66
N PHE A 214 -2.52 10.48 24.40
CA PHE A 214 -3.70 9.72 23.99
C PHE A 214 -3.52 8.20 24.16
N THR A 215 -2.36 7.67 23.79
CA THR A 215 -2.11 6.22 23.82
C THR A 215 -1.59 5.70 25.16
N LEU A 216 -1.20 6.61 26.07
CA LEU A 216 -0.48 6.29 27.31
C LEU A 216 0.77 5.42 27.07
N LYS A 217 1.41 5.63 25.91
CA LYS A 217 2.62 4.92 25.50
C LYS A 217 3.68 5.94 25.13
N GLU A 218 4.91 5.62 25.47
CA GLU A 218 6.09 6.42 25.14
C GLU A 218 6.85 5.76 24.00
N PRO A 219 6.77 6.29 22.76
CA PRO A 219 7.51 5.74 21.63
C PRO A 219 9.01 5.94 21.81
N MET A 220 9.83 4.99 21.34
CA MET A 220 11.28 4.99 21.51
C MET A 220 11.95 6.31 21.08
N PHE A 221 11.50 6.92 19.98
CA PHE A 221 12.11 8.14 19.42
C PHE A 221 11.45 9.45 19.86
N ILE A 222 10.46 9.42 20.75
CA ILE A 222 9.75 10.65 21.12
C ILE A 222 10.69 11.68 21.74
N HIS A 223 11.52 11.31 22.72
CA HIS A 223 12.45 12.25 23.36
C HIS A 223 13.43 12.88 22.39
N TYR A 224 13.89 12.12 21.39
CA TYR A 224 14.80 12.65 20.39
C TYR A 224 14.12 13.71 19.52
N ILE A 225 12.88 13.45 19.08
CA ILE A 225 12.10 14.39 18.26
C ILE A 225 11.65 15.62 19.06
N LEU A 226 11.38 15.47 20.37
CA LEU A 226 11.06 16.61 21.24
C LEU A 226 12.28 17.50 21.49
N ASN A 227 13.46 16.92 21.69
CA ASN A 227 14.70 17.68 21.91
C ASN A 227 15.29 18.26 20.61
N PHE A 228 15.01 17.64 19.46
CA PHE A 228 15.46 18.09 18.14
C PHE A 228 14.30 18.22 17.14
N PRO A 229 13.38 19.20 17.33
CA PRO A 229 12.15 19.32 16.53
C PRO A 229 12.39 19.39 15.02
N LEU A 230 13.50 20.02 14.61
CA LEU A 230 13.86 20.17 13.20
C LEU A 230 14.04 18.81 12.50
N ILE A 231 14.55 17.79 13.18
CA ILE A 231 14.73 16.45 12.60
C ILE A 231 13.36 15.80 12.35
N GLY A 232 12.46 15.88 13.33
CA GLY A 232 11.09 15.39 13.19
C GLY A 232 10.33 16.12 12.08
N TRP A 233 10.49 17.45 12.01
CA TRP A 233 9.87 18.26 10.96
C TRP A 233 10.40 17.91 9.57
N LEU A 234 11.71 17.85 9.37
CA LEU A 234 12.28 17.46 8.07
C LEU A 234 11.83 16.05 7.66
N GLY A 235 11.79 15.12 8.60
CA GLY A 235 11.23 13.78 8.38
C GLY A 235 9.76 13.83 7.93
N MET A 236 8.93 14.62 8.62
CA MET A 236 7.51 14.79 8.28
C MET A 236 7.34 15.41 6.88
N ILE A 237 8.10 16.45 6.54
CA ILE A 237 8.07 17.05 5.19
C ILE A 237 8.49 16.04 4.12
N ALA A 238 9.50 15.21 4.39
CA ALA A 238 9.90 14.14 3.49
C ALA A 238 8.79 13.11 3.27
N VAL A 239 8.10 12.71 4.35
CA VAL A 239 6.96 11.76 4.28
C VAL A 239 5.81 12.36 3.48
N VAL A 240 5.40 13.59 3.76
CA VAL A 240 4.33 14.28 3.00
C VAL A 240 4.70 14.31 1.52
N TYR A 241 5.93 14.70 1.18
CA TYR A 241 6.39 14.69 -0.21
C TYR A 241 6.35 13.28 -0.83
N LEU A 242 6.84 12.26 -0.12
CA LEU A 242 6.87 10.88 -0.59
C LEU A 242 5.47 10.33 -0.86
N GLU A 243 4.53 10.64 0.01
CA GLU A 243 3.13 10.23 -0.09
C GLU A 243 2.44 10.97 -1.23
N THR A 244 2.45 12.31 -1.23
CA THR A 244 1.75 13.16 -2.21
C THR A 244 2.17 12.86 -3.66
N PHE A 245 3.44 12.50 -3.90
CA PHE A 245 3.92 12.20 -5.25
C PHE A 245 3.99 10.71 -5.58
N ALA A 246 3.52 9.82 -4.70
CA ALA A 246 3.65 8.38 -4.88
C ALA A 246 3.10 7.88 -6.22
N ILE A 247 1.92 8.33 -6.66
CA ILE A 247 1.33 7.86 -7.93
C ILE A 247 2.18 8.19 -9.16
N THR A 248 2.98 9.25 -9.10
CA THR A 248 3.85 9.64 -10.22
C THR A 248 4.96 8.62 -10.48
N ILE A 249 5.29 7.81 -9.47
CA ILE A 249 6.33 6.78 -9.51
C ILE A 249 5.91 5.55 -10.33
N LEU A 250 4.60 5.36 -10.53
CA LEU A 250 4.08 4.35 -11.44
C LEU A 250 4.67 4.51 -12.85
N PHE A 251 4.87 5.77 -13.28
CA PHE A 251 5.38 6.14 -14.61
C PHE A 251 6.91 6.28 -14.67
N LYS A 252 7.60 6.03 -13.54
CA LYS A 252 9.05 6.17 -13.40
C LYS A 252 9.63 4.88 -12.81
N PRO A 253 9.68 3.77 -13.57
CA PRO A 253 10.12 2.48 -13.05
C PRO A 253 11.49 2.54 -12.38
N GLU A 254 12.41 3.38 -12.87
CA GLU A 254 13.74 3.58 -12.28
C GLU A 254 13.70 4.09 -10.83
N LEU A 255 12.60 4.75 -10.42
CA LEU A 255 12.40 5.24 -9.07
C LEU A 255 11.60 4.29 -8.18
N GLN A 256 10.94 3.25 -8.72
CA GLN A 256 10.04 2.40 -7.94
C GLN A 256 10.73 1.75 -6.74
N LYS A 257 11.95 1.22 -6.93
CA LYS A 257 12.72 0.55 -5.86
C LYS A 257 13.13 1.53 -4.76
N ILE A 258 13.72 2.66 -5.12
CA ILE A 258 14.14 3.65 -4.12
C ILE A 258 12.93 4.25 -3.39
N TRP A 259 11.83 4.51 -4.11
CA TRP A 259 10.59 5.02 -3.50
C TRP A 259 9.95 3.98 -2.57
N GLY A 260 9.92 2.71 -2.98
CA GLY A 260 9.48 1.61 -2.13
C GLY A 260 10.32 1.48 -0.86
N ALA A 261 11.64 1.66 -0.96
CA ALA A 261 12.54 1.63 0.19
C ALA A 261 12.29 2.81 1.14
N CYS A 262 12.06 4.02 0.60
CA CYS A 262 11.66 5.17 1.40
C CYS A 262 10.31 4.96 2.09
N LEU A 263 9.32 4.36 1.42
CA LEU A 263 8.01 4.05 2.02
C LEU A 263 8.13 2.99 3.12
N LEU A 264 9.00 1.99 2.93
CA LEU A 264 9.30 1.00 3.97
C LEU A 264 9.98 1.64 5.18
N LEU A 265 10.98 2.51 4.95
CA LEU A 265 11.66 3.24 6.01
C LEU A 265 10.69 4.16 6.77
N PHE A 266 9.74 4.79 6.08
CA PHE A 266 8.67 5.56 6.69
C PHE A 266 7.87 4.70 7.68
N HIS A 267 7.37 3.53 7.27
CA HIS A 267 6.62 2.63 8.16
C HIS A 267 7.44 2.11 9.33
N VAL A 268 8.73 1.81 9.12
CA VAL A 268 9.63 1.47 10.23
C VAL A 268 9.77 2.66 11.18
N SER A 269 9.89 3.88 10.65
CA SER A 269 9.99 5.09 11.45
C SER A 269 8.71 5.36 12.24
N THR A 270 7.50 5.09 11.71
CA THR A 270 6.24 5.24 12.47
C THR A 270 6.12 4.22 13.59
N ILE A 271 6.67 3.01 13.43
CA ILE A 271 6.73 2.03 14.53
C ILE A 271 7.56 2.60 15.68
N TYR A 272 8.74 3.15 15.43
CA TYR A 272 9.60 3.65 16.49
C TYR A 272 9.21 5.04 17.04
N SER A 273 8.57 5.88 16.22
CA SER A 273 8.17 7.24 16.63
C SER A 273 6.74 7.34 17.15
N MET A 274 5.83 6.45 16.76
CA MET A 274 4.41 6.49 17.15
C MET A 274 3.91 5.17 17.75
N ASN A 275 4.71 4.10 17.72
CA ASN A 275 4.25 2.75 18.10
C ASN A 275 3.03 2.27 17.29
N VAL A 276 2.97 2.68 16.02
CA VAL A 276 1.94 2.28 15.06
C VAL A 276 2.59 1.41 13.99
N ALA A 277 2.16 0.15 13.92
CA ALA A 277 2.67 -0.81 12.95
C ALA A 277 1.69 -0.99 11.79
N PHE A 278 2.22 -0.98 10.57
CA PHE A 278 1.51 -1.27 9.34
C PHE A 278 2.17 -2.45 8.61
N PHE A 279 2.36 -3.57 9.31
CA PHE A 279 3.07 -4.74 8.75
C PHE A 279 2.53 -5.23 7.41
N PRO A 280 1.19 -5.27 7.15
CA PRO A 280 0.68 -5.66 5.85
C PRO A 280 1.29 -4.80 4.73
N PHE A 281 1.30 -3.48 4.89
CA PHE A 281 1.83 -2.55 3.89
C PHE A 281 3.29 -2.86 3.54
N LEU A 282 4.13 -3.28 4.50
CA LEU A 282 5.53 -3.64 4.23
C LEU A 282 5.64 -4.79 3.22
N LEU A 283 4.82 -5.83 3.37
CA LEU A 283 4.79 -7.00 2.48
C LEU A 283 4.33 -6.60 1.07
N LEU A 284 3.32 -5.73 0.98
CA LEU A 284 2.80 -5.26 -0.30
C LEU A 284 3.76 -4.31 -1.02
N ILE A 285 4.39 -3.38 -0.30
CA ILE A 285 5.45 -2.50 -0.84
C ILE A 285 6.60 -3.35 -1.38
N ASN A 286 7.00 -4.39 -0.63
CA ASN A 286 8.06 -5.29 -1.07
C ASN A 286 7.67 -5.98 -2.39
N ALA A 287 6.51 -6.63 -2.44
CA ALA A 287 6.06 -7.35 -3.63
C ALA A 287 5.81 -6.43 -4.84
N LEU A 288 5.24 -5.25 -4.63
CA LEU A 288 4.80 -4.37 -5.70
C LEU A 288 5.87 -3.35 -6.13
N LEU A 289 6.75 -2.87 -5.25
CA LEU A 289 7.70 -1.80 -5.58
C LEU A 289 9.15 -2.26 -5.53
N LEU A 290 9.59 -2.89 -4.43
CA LEU A 290 10.99 -3.31 -4.27
C LEU A 290 11.37 -4.47 -5.21
N SER A 291 10.49 -5.46 -5.32
CA SER A 291 10.63 -6.61 -6.20
C SER A 291 10.03 -6.38 -7.59
N SER A 292 9.71 -5.12 -7.93
CA SER A 292 9.15 -4.77 -9.24
C SER A 292 10.12 -5.13 -10.37
N PRO A 293 9.68 -5.87 -11.40
CA PRO A 293 10.54 -6.23 -12.54
C PRO A 293 10.67 -5.11 -13.58
N PHE A 294 10.02 -3.97 -13.38
CA PHE A 294 9.99 -2.89 -14.38
C PHE A 294 11.21 -1.97 -14.33
N THR A 295 12.07 -2.09 -13.31
CA THR A 295 13.39 -1.43 -13.31
C THR A 295 14.28 -2.10 -14.33
N LEU A 296 14.23 -1.65 -15.58
CA LEU A 296 15.26 -1.97 -16.55
C LEU A 296 16.57 -1.34 -16.06
N SER A 297 17.68 -2.08 -16.20
CA SER A 297 19.05 -1.61 -15.95
C SER A 297 19.34 -0.41 -16.86
N SER A 298 18.95 0.78 -16.41
CA SER A 298 19.33 2.02 -17.04
C SER A 298 20.82 2.22 -16.76
N LYS A 299 21.66 1.90 -17.74
CA LYS A 299 23.12 2.17 -17.73
C LYS A 299 23.47 3.66 -17.51
N SER A 300 22.49 4.56 -17.52
CA SER A 300 22.70 5.98 -17.29
C SER A 300 22.57 6.31 -15.80
N ASN A 301 23.70 6.40 -15.11
CA ASN A 301 23.86 6.96 -13.76
C ASN A 301 23.51 8.47 -13.67
N LYS A 302 22.74 9.02 -14.62
CA LYS A 302 22.18 10.36 -14.49
C LYS A 302 21.56 10.46 -13.09
N LEU A 303 21.94 11.49 -12.33
CA LEU A 303 21.58 11.57 -10.91
C LEU A 303 20.09 11.31 -10.73
N LEU A 304 19.75 10.26 -9.97
CA LEU A 304 18.39 9.90 -9.59
C LEU A 304 17.59 11.12 -9.09
N LEU A 305 18.28 12.07 -8.45
CA LEU A 305 17.74 13.37 -8.01
C LEU A 305 17.05 14.16 -9.13
N THR A 306 17.58 14.14 -10.36
CA THR A 306 16.99 14.85 -11.52
C THR A 306 15.68 14.23 -11.99
N ARG A 307 15.39 12.99 -11.58
CA ARG A 307 14.15 12.26 -11.92
C ARG A 307 13.06 12.43 -10.88
N LEU A 308 13.38 12.91 -9.67
CA LEU A 308 12.43 13.11 -8.58
C LEU A 308 11.30 14.08 -9.00
N PRO A 309 10.04 13.81 -8.61
CA PRO A 309 8.90 14.70 -8.85
C PRO A 309 9.14 16.11 -8.28
N LEU A 310 8.90 17.17 -9.04
CA LEU A 310 9.19 18.58 -8.68
C LEU A 310 10.67 18.91 -8.41
N ILE A 311 11.33 18.24 -7.46
CA ILE A 311 12.74 18.44 -7.08
C ILE A 311 13.65 18.33 -8.31
N GLY A 312 13.46 17.29 -9.13
CA GLY A 312 14.25 17.11 -10.35
C GLY A 312 14.03 18.21 -11.41
N LYS A 313 12.91 18.94 -11.35
CA LYS A 313 12.70 20.13 -12.20
C LYS A 313 13.48 21.33 -11.68
N ILE A 314 13.51 21.53 -10.35
CA ILE A 314 14.28 22.61 -9.72
C ILE A 314 15.78 22.43 -10.03
N PHE A 315 16.34 21.23 -9.86
CA PHE A 315 17.74 20.97 -10.19
C PHE A 315 18.09 21.27 -11.65
N ARG A 316 17.20 20.93 -12.59
CA ARG A 316 17.38 21.23 -14.02
C ARG A 316 17.30 22.72 -14.33
N LEU A 317 16.40 23.45 -13.66
CA LEU A 317 16.25 24.90 -13.84
C LEU A 317 17.46 25.67 -13.29
N LEU A 318 18.04 25.20 -12.18
CA LEU A 318 19.20 25.83 -11.57
C LEU A 318 20.52 25.49 -12.27
N HIS A 319 20.51 24.71 -13.36
CA HIS A 319 21.71 24.22 -14.05
C HIS A 319 22.72 23.52 -13.12
N ILE A 320 22.24 22.93 -12.01
CA ILE A 320 23.12 22.33 -11.00
C ILE A 320 23.67 20.96 -11.45
N LEU A 321 23.17 20.37 -12.54
CA LEU A 321 23.54 19.01 -12.99
C LEU A 321 23.50 18.85 -14.52
#